data_AF-A0AAJ0HNA2-F1
#
_entry.id   AF-A0AAJ0HNA2-F1
#
_cell.length_a   1.000
_cell.length_b   1.000
_cell.length_c   1.000
_cell.angle_alpha   90.00
_cell.angle_beta   90.00
_cell.angle_gamma   90.00
#
_symmetry.space_group_name_H-M   'P 1'
#
loop_
_entity.id
_entity.type
_entity.pdbx_description
1 polymer ?
#
loop_
_entity_poly.entity_id
_entity_poly.type
_entity_poly.pdbx_seq_one_letter_code
_entity_poly.pdbx_strand_id
1 'polypeptide(L)'
;MSHIELGKFERIDAVYKEVDGIPFEVSVIAPREVVADQCPARPVLIHFHGGGFILGTALDPQTLPLWQYAGARGAVIVSPCHRLLPEAKASQILEDIKDFWDWVYTSLASTVSDTWPKVSIDLSHIAAAGQGSGGTLALQSSFLWPQTGIKVIMAQYCAIDTDSPMFSPRPHDPPRDLDGFVTRYLQRIRPGTFRVSSPFPEYFDLLFAVHQTGRFRDMVGTDGSLRLRKNMCQAKAVPPIWMSQGAEDRIVSRLAADELVHELRIAHPKTPVLYSVLPGGHGFDVKHAWDETWVQEGVKFVDRFW
;
A
#
# COMPACT_ATOMS: atom_id res chain seq x y z
N MET A 1 -14.56 13.69 8.20
CA MET A 1 -13.26 13.25 8.76
C MET A 1 -13.55 12.56 10.08
N SER A 2 -13.55 11.22 10.11
CA SER A 2 -13.51 10.51 11.38
C SER A 2 -12.16 10.83 12.03
N HIS A 3 -12.16 11.56 13.13
CA HIS A 3 -10.95 11.77 13.91
C HIS A 3 -10.46 10.40 14.40
N ILE A 4 -9.38 9.90 13.80
CA ILE A 4 -8.63 8.80 14.41
C ILE A 4 -8.06 9.39 15.69
N GLU A 5 -8.51 8.89 16.84
CA GLU A 5 -7.94 9.26 18.13
C GLU A 5 -6.51 8.71 18.15
N LEU A 6 -5.54 9.58 17.89
CA LEU A 6 -4.12 9.19 17.78
C LEU A 6 -3.58 8.65 19.10
N GLY A 7 -4.28 8.83 20.23
CA GLY A 7 -3.92 8.24 21.52
C GLY A 7 -2.48 8.55 21.92
N LYS A 8 -1.62 7.53 21.81
CA LYS A 8 -0.18 7.58 22.14
C LYS A 8 0.72 8.09 21.01
N PHE A 9 0.16 8.44 19.86
CA PHE A 9 0.91 8.89 18.68
C PHE A 9 0.82 10.41 18.51
N GLU A 10 1.88 10.99 17.95
CA GLU A 10 1.92 12.33 17.36
C GLU A 10 1.92 12.23 15.84
N ARG A 11 1.47 13.31 15.18
CA ARG A 11 1.37 13.38 13.72
C ARG A 11 1.87 14.73 13.20
N ILE A 12 2.60 14.68 12.09
CA ILE A 12 2.90 15.81 11.21
C ILE A 12 2.18 15.55 9.90
N ASP A 13 1.42 16.51 9.40
CA ASP A 13 0.94 16.48 8.01
C ASP A 13 1.76 17.45 7.18
N ALA A 14 2.25 16.97 6.05
CA ALA A 14 2.98 17.75 5.09
C ALA A 14 2.42 17.53 3.68
N VAL A 15 2.81 18.38 2.75
CA VAL A 15 2.49 18.24 1.34
C VAL A 15 3.76 17.83 0.62
N TYR A 16 3.73 16.67 -0.07
CA TYR A 16 4.91 16.18 -0.80
C TYR A 16 4.94 16.65 -2.26
N LYS A 17 3.79 17.03 -2.81
CA LYS A 17 3.66 17.73 -4.10
C LYS A 17 2.29 18.38 -4.26
N GLU A 18 2.14 19.19 -5.31
CA GLU A 18 0.87 19.77 -5.72
C GLU A 18 0.66 19.55 -7.23
N VAL A 19 -0.55 19.20 -7.65
CA VAL A 19 -0.94 19.09 -9.06
C VAL A 19 -2.27 19.78 -9.25
N ASP A 20 -2.36 20.73 -10.19
CA ASP A 20 -3.57 21.49 -10.50
C ASP A 20 -4.23 22.15 -9.26
N GLY A 21 -3.41 22.64 -8.32
CA GLY A 21 -3.87 23.26 -7.08
C GLY A 21 -4.36 22.27 -6.02
N ILE A 22 -4.23 20.96 -6.27
CA ILE A 22 -4.60 19.91 -5.31
C ILE A 22 -3.33 19.44 -4.58
N PRO A 23 -3.23 19.64 -3.26
CA PRO A 23 -2.10 19.17 -2.49
C PRO A 23 -2.16 17.65 -2.30
N PHE A 24 -1.00 17.01 -2.37
CA PHE A 24 -0.83 15.61 -2.05
C PHE A 24 -0.21 15.51 -0.66
N GLU A 25 -1.05 15.17 0.30
CA GLU A 25 -0.68 15.08 1.71
C GLU A 25 0.09 13.80 2.01
N VAL A 26 0.99 13.90 2.98
CA VAL A 26 1.67 12.79 3.64
C VAL A 26 1.54 12.98 5.15
N SER A 27 1.14 11.94 5.85
CA SER A 27 1.13 11.92 7.31
C SER A 27 2.38 11.20 7.81
N VAL A 28 3.14 11.87 8.66
CA VAL A 28 4.27 11.32 9.41
C VAL A 28 3.82 11.10 10.85
N ILE A 29 4.02 9.90 11.38
CA ILE A 29 3.43 9.44 12.64
C ILE A 29 4.51 8.77 13.48
N ALA A 30 4.55 9.09 14.77
CA ALA A 30 5.45 8.45 15.72
C ALA A 30 4.80 8.36 17.10
N PRO A 31 5.08 7.33 17.92
CA PRO A 31 4.70 7.34 19.33
C PRO A 31 5.31 8.54 20.05
N ARG A 32 4.60 9.11 21.04
CA ARG A 32 5.10 10.22 21.87
C ARG A 32 6.43 9.89 22.53
N GLU A 33 6.63 8.64 22.91
CA GLU A 33 7.88 8.16 23.49
C GLU A 33 9.04 8.26 22.49
N VAL A 34 8.80 7.96 21.21
CA VAL A 34 9.79 8.07 20.13
C VAL A 34 10.13 9.53 19.85
N VAL A 35 9.14 10.42 19.92
CA VAL A 35 9.32 11.87 19.76
C VAL A 35 10.11 12.48 20.93
N ALA A 36 9.83 12.03 22.15
CA ALA A 36 10.45 12.56 23.36
C ALA A 36 11.89 12.06 23.58
N ASP A 37 12.16 10.83 23.14
CA ASP A 37 13.44 10.15 23.33
C ASP A 37 14.53 10.66 22.37
N GLN A 38 15.71 10.93 22.92
CA GLN A 38 16.90 11.39 22.19
C GLN A 38 17.62 10.18 21.59
N CYS A 39 17.11 9.69 20.46
CA CYS A 39 17.77 8.67 19.66
C CYS A 39 18.43 9.30 18.43
N PRO A 40 19.70 8.97 18.14
CA PRO A 40 20.46 9.63 17.08
C PRO A 40 20.02 9.29 15.65
N ALA A 41 19.17 8.25 15.43
CA ALA A 41 18.53 7.99 14.14
C ALA A 41 17.34 7.01 14.29
N ARG A 42 16.17 7.33 13.71
CA ARG A 42 14.96 6.48 13.73
C ARG A 42 14.77 5.77 12.39
N PRO A 43 14.55 4.44 12.37
CA PRO A 43 14.19 3.72 11.16
C PRO A 43 12.83 4.22 10.63
N VAL A 44 12.55 3.94 9.35
CA VAL A 44 11.33 4.42 8.69
C VAL A 44 10.47 3.25 8.24
N LEU A 45 9.18 3.33 8.54
CA LEU A 45 8.16 2.49 7.93
C LEU A 45 7.34 3.33 6.94
N ILE A 46 7.45 3.03 5.65
CA ILE A 46 6.57 3.57 4.63
C ILE A 46 5.31 2.72 4.55
N HIS A 47 4.14 3.33 4.70
CA HIS A 47 2.86 2.65 4.59
C HIS A 47 2.06 3.20 3.41
N PHE A 48 1.58 2.33 2.53
CA PHE A 48 0.65 2.69 1.46
C PHE A 48 -0.73 2.11 1.76
N HIS A 49 -1.78 2.94 1.65
CA HIS A 49 -3.12 2.53 2.01
C HIS A 49 -3.77 1.57 0.99
N GLY A 50 -4.70 0.75 1.49
CA GLY A 50 -5.53 -0.14 0.67
C GLY A 50 -6.68 0.58 -0.03
N GLY A 51 -7.74 -0.17 -0.38
CA GLY A 51 -8.96 0.39 -1.00
C GLY A 51 -9.09 0.17 -2.50
N GLY A 52 -8.33 -0.78 -3.07
CA GLY A 52 -8.44 -1.19 -4.47
C GLY A 52 -8.09 -0.05 -5.44
N PHE A 53 -7.23 0.87 -5.04
CA PHE A 53 -6.95 2.13 -5.75
C PHE A 53 -8.16 3.06 -5.95
N ILE A 54 -9.36 2.71 -5.46
CA ILE A 54 -10.60 3.50 -5.67
C ILE A 54 -10.93 4.34 -4.45
N LEU A 55 -10.61 3.84 -3.26
CA LEU A 55 -10.83 4.52 -1.99
C LEU A 55 -9.59 4.40 -1.10
N GLY A 56 -9.65 5.04 0.07
CA GLY A 56 -8.60 5.02 1.07
C GLY A 56 -8.06 6.41 1.38
N THR A 57 -7.32 6.48 2.48
CA THR A 57 -6.72 7.71 3.01
C THR A 57 -5.34 7.39 3.56
N ALA A 58 -4.47 8.40 3.64
CA ALA A 58 -3.15 8.29 4.28
C ALA A 58 -3.24 7.74 5.71
N LEU A 59 -4.37 7.94 6.40
CA LEU A 59 -4.62 7.40 7.73
C LEU A 59 -5.81 6.45 7.67
N ASP A 60 -5.62 5.22 8.14
CA ASP A 60 -6.65 4.19 8.18
C ASP A 60 -6.61 3.50 9.56
N PRO A 61 -7.72 3.41 10.31
CA PRO A 61 -7.76 2.71 11.59
C PRO A 61 -7.23 1.27 11.54
N GLN A 62 -7.36 0.58 10.40
CA GLN A 62 -6.86 -0.79 10.21
C GLN A 62 -5.33 -0.90 10.31
N THR A 63 -4.62 0.23 10.24
CA THR A 63 -3.16 0.30 10.28
C THR A 63 -2.60 0.47 11.69
N LEU A 64 -3.46 0.65 12.71
CA LEU A 64 -3.02 0.85 14.09
C LEU A 64 -2.11 -0.28 14.62
N PRO A 65 -2.36 -1.58 14.36
CA PRO A 65 -1.42 -2.63 14.77
C PRO A 65 -0.04 -2.44 14.13
N LEU A 66 0.02 -2.15 12.83
CA LEU A 66 1.27 -1.88 12.14
C LEU A 66 2.02 -0.68 12.74
N TRP A 67 1.30 0.38 13.12
CA TRP A 67 1.89 1.54 13.78
C TRP A 67 2.44 1.20 15.17
N GLN A 68 1.76 0.34 15.93
CA GLN A 68 2.23 -0.12 17.24
C GLN A 68 3.52 -0.95 17.10
N TYR A 69 3.58 -1.85 16.12
CA TYR A 69 4.79 -2.62 15.84
C TYR A 69 5.96 -1.71 15.43
N ALA A 70 5.74 -0.79 14.51
CA ALA A 70 6.75 0.18 14.10
C ALA A 70 7.22 1.04 15.29
N GLY A 71 6.27 1.52 16.10
CA GLY A 71 6.54 2.31 17.29
C GLY A 71 7.36 1.57 18.35
N ALA A 72 7.11 0.27 18.57
CA ALA A 72 7.90 -0.56 19.47
C ALA A 72 9.36 -0.72 19.02
N ARG A 73 9.63 -0.53 17.72
CA ARG A 73 10.99 -0.49 17.14
C ARG A 73 11.60 0.91 17.11
N GLY A 74 10.90 1.91 17.65
CA GLY A 74 11.30 3.31 17.60
C GLY A 74 11.22 3.91 16.20
N ALA A 75 10.47 3.30 15.28
CA ALA A 75 10.37 3.78 13.91
C ALA A 75 9.42 4.98 13.77
N VAL A 76 9.70 5.81 12.76
CA VAL A 76 8.75 6.80 12.25
C VAL A 76 7.97 6.18 11.09
N ILE A 77 6.66 6.36 11.10
CA ILE A 77 5.77 5.89 10.04
C ILE A 77 5.48 7.05 9.10
N VAL A 78 5.51 6.80 7.79
CA VAL A 78 5.21 7.80 6.75
C VAL A 78 4.19 7.21 5.80
N SER A 79 3.07 7.89 5.62
CA SER A 79 1.94 7.41 4.82
C SER A 79 1.47 8.49 3.86
N PRO A 80 1.73 8.37 2.55
CA PRO A 80 1.29 9.33 1.55
C PRO A 80 -0.14 9.02 1.06
N CYS A 81 -0.85 10.06 0.65
CA CYS A 81 -1.98 9.92 -0.26
C CYS A 81 -1.46 9.72 -1.70
N HIS A 82 -2.31 9.24 -2.60
CA HIS A 82 -2.03 9.18 -4.04
C HIS A 82 -3.34 9.31 -4.82
N ARG A 83 -3.27 9.56 -6.13
CA ARG A 83 -4.48 9.59 -6.97
C ARG A 83 -5.27 8.28 -6.90
N LEU A 84 -6.58 8.38 -7.06
CA LEU A 84 -7.51 7.24 -7.04
C LEU A 84 -8.16 7.02 -8.40
N LEU A 85 -8.40 5.76 -8.73
CA LEU A 85 -9.23 5.32 -9.84
C LEU A 85 -10.71 5.58 -9.53
N PRO A 86 -11.57 5.72 -10.56
CA PRO A 86 -11.24 5.76 -11.99
C PRO A 86 -10.96 7.17 -12.53
N GLU A 87 -10.93 8.20 -11.69
CA GLU A 87 -10.68 9.57 -12.15
C GLU A 87 -9.23 9.75 -12.64
N ALA A 88 -8.28 9.08 -12.00
CA ALA A 88 -6.91 8.97 -12.47
C ALA A 88 -6.65 7.63 -13.17
N LYS A 89 -5.52 7.54 -13.87
CA LYS A 89 -5.00 6.32 -14.48
C LYS A 89 -4.03 5.58 -13.54
N ALA A 90 -3.86 4.28 -13.74
CA ALA A 90 -2.88 3.49 -13.00
C ALA A 90 -1.44 4.04 -13.13
N SER A 91 -1.03 4.52 -14.32
CA SER A 91 0.28 5.14 -14.53
C SER A 91 0.50 6.38 -13.66
N GLN A 92 -0.55 7.17 -13.50
CA GLN A 92 -0.56 8.40 -12.71
C GLN A 92 -0.41 8.11 -11.21
N ILE A 93 -0.98 7.01 -10.73
CA ILE A 93 -0.73 6.54 -9.35
C ILE A 93 0.76 6.23 -9.15
N LEU A 94 1.39 5.53 -10.10
CA LEU A 94 2.82 5.22 -10.02
C LEU A 94 3.71 6.46 -10.12
N GLU A 95 3.35 7.46 -10.94
CA GLU A 95 4.00 8.77 -10.94
C GLU A 95 3.92 9.43 -9.55
N ASP A 96 2.76 9.37 -8.89
CA ASP A 96 2.59 9.93 -7.54
C ASP A 96 3.47 9.24 -6.51
N ILE A 97 3.60 7.92 -6.58
CA ILE A 97 4.47 7.16 -5.68
C ILE A 97 5.94 7.46 -5.98
N LYS A 98 6.31 7.66 -7.24
CA LYS A 98 7.67 8.11 -7.59
C LYS A 98 7.99 9.47 -6.98
N ASP A 99 7.10 10.45 -7.16
CA ASP A 99 7.30 11.80 -6.61
C ASP A 99 7.37 11.77 -5.07
N PHE A 100 6.57 10.92 -4.44
CA PHE A 100 6.64 10.69 -3.00
C PHE A 100 8.02 10.16 -2.58
N TRP A 101 8.59 9.19 -3.29
CA TRP A 101 9.94 8.72 -2.99
C TRP A 101 10.99 9.80 -3.17
N ASP A 102 10.86 10.64 -4.20
CA ASP A 102 11.76 11.80 -4.38
C ASP A 102 11.63 12.77 -3.17
N TRP A 103 10.43 12.97 -2.63
CA TRP A 103 10.21 13.74 -1.40
C TRP A 103 10.80 13.07 -0.14
N VAL A 104 10.68 11.75 0.01
CA VAL A 104 11.27 11.01 1.14
C VAL A 104 12.76 11.28 1.27
N TYR A 105 13.50 11.27 0.15
CA TYR A 105 14.94 11.48 0.16
C TYR A 105 15.38 12.95 0.25
N THR A 106 14.51 13.90 -0.09
CA THR A 106 14.88 15.32 -0.18
C THR A 106 14.33 16.15 0.98
N SER A 107 13.23 15.73 1.60
CA SER A 107 12.44 16.59 2.50
C SER A 107 11.99 15.93 3.81
N LEU A 108 11.85 14.60 3.87
CA LEU A 108 11.33 13.93 5.08
C LEU A 108 12.14 14.27 6.34
N ALA A 109 13.47 14.25 6.25
CA ALA A 109 14.35 14.52 7.39
C ALA A 109 14.14 15.93 7.96
N SER A 110 14.06 16.95 7.09
CA SER A 110 13.81 18.33 7.53
C SER A 110 12.38 18.51 8.05
N THR A 111 11.37 17.95 7.38
CA THR A 111 9.97 17.98 7.84
C THR A 111 9.84 17.42 9.26
N VAL A 112 10.54 16.32 9.54
CA VAL A 112 10.57 15.73 10.88
C VAL A 112 11.33 16.60 11.87
N SER A 113 12.55 17.04 11.56
CA SER A 113 13.34 17.84 12.51
C SER A 113 12.75 19.22 12.82
N ASP A 114 11.99 19.80 11.89
CA ASP A 114 11.33 21.11 12.08
C ASP A 114 10.23 21.04 13.15
N THR A 115 9.56 19.89 13.29
CA THR A 115 8.48 19.69 14.28
C THR A 115 8.96 18.90 15.50
N TRP A 116 9.80 17.88 15.28
CA TRP A 116 10.37 16.99 16.29
C TRP A 116 11.90 17.12 16.27
N PRO A 117 12.49 18.20 16.83
CA PRO A 117 13.92 18.52 16.69
C PRO A 117 14.89 17.53 17.33
N LYS A 118 14.37 16.59 18.14
CA LYS A 118 15.14 15.49 18.74
C LYS A 118 15.14 14.21 17.90
N VAL A 119 14.35 14.18 16.83
CA VAL A 119 14.16 13.03 15.95
C VAL A 119 14.95 13.26 14.67
N SER A 120 15.83 12.32 14.35
CA SER A 120 16.53 12.22 13.07
C SER A 120 16.07 10.97 12.33
N ILE A 121 16.09 11.03 11.01
CA ILE A 121 15.56 9.95 10.14
C ILE A 121 16.70 9.11 9.57
N ASP A 122 16.55 7.79 9.65
CA ASP A 122 17.46 6.81 9.07
C ASP A 122 16.89 6.19 7.78
N LEU A 123 17.25 6.77 6.63
CA LEU A 123 16.89 6.24 5.32
C LEU A 123 17.70 5.01 4.89
N SER A 124 18.63 4.53 5.73
CA SER A 124 19.31 3.25 5.51
C SER A 124 18.52 2.05 6.08
N HIS A 125 17.49 2.29 6.90
CA HIS A 125 16.61 1.28 7.50
C HIS A 125 15.14 1.57 7.18
N ILE A 126 14.78 1.39 5.90
CA ILE A 126 13.41 1.57 5.40
C ILE A 126 12.71 0.22 5.29
N ALA A 127 11.58 0.06 5.96
CA ALA A 127 10.58 -0.97 5.65
C ALA A 127 9.43 -0.35 4.85
N ALA A 128 8.78 -1.16 4.02
CA ALA A 128 7.55 -0.77 3.33
C ALA A 128 6.40 -1.74 3.64
N ALA A 129 5.19 -1.23 3.75
CA ALA A 129 4.02 -2.03 4.07
C ALA A 129 2.76 -1.53 3.35
N GLY A 130 1.80 -2.44 3.21
CA GLY A 130 0.44 -2.08 2.81
C GLY A 130 -0.46 -3.29 2.63
N GLN A 131 -1.75 -3.02 2.52
CA GLN A 131 -2.83 -3.99 2.36
C GLN A 131 -3.51 -3.81 1.01
N GLY A 132 -3.90 -4.89 0.33
CA GLY A 132 -4.60 -4.81 -0.95
C GLY A 132 -3.80 -4.02 -2.01
N SER A 133 -4.38 -2.93 -2.50
CA SER A 133 -3.69 -2.00 -3.41
C SER A 133 -2.44 -1.35 -2.81
N GLY A 134 -2.43 -1.10 -1.50
CA GLY A 134 -1.27 -0.53 -0.81
C GLY A 134 -0.09 -1.49 -0.76
N GLY A 135 -0.37 -2.78 -0.53
CA GLY A 135 0.65 -3.84 -0.63
C GLY A 135 1.24 -3.93 -2.04
N THR A 136 0.41 -3.73 -3.06
CA THR A 136 0.87 -3.61 -4.45
C THR A 136 1.80 -2.41 -4.65
N LEU A 137 1.49 -1.24 -4.09
CA LEU A 137 2.38 -0.07 -4.19
C LEU A 137 3.69 -0.26 -3.41
N ALA A 138 3.66 -0.94 -2.27
CA ALA A 138 4.87 -1.30 -1.52
C ALA A 138 5.80 -2.21 -2.35
N LEU A 139 5.24 -3.23 -2.99
CA LEU A 139 5.97 -4.13 -3.88
C LEU A 139 6.52 -3.38 -5.12
N GLN A 140 5.65 -2.64 -5.82
CA GLN A 140 6.03 -1.84 -6.99
C GLN A 140 7.15 -0.87 -6.68
N SER A 141 7.14 -0.25 -5.50
CA SER A 141 8.18 0.70 -5.08
C SER A 141 9.57 0.09 -5.16
N SER A 142 9.74 -1.15 -4.70
CA SER A 142 11.03 -1.85 -4.77
C SER A 142 11.36 -2.37 -6.18
N PHE A 143 10.36 -2.81 -6.94
CA PHE A 143 10.56 -3.41 -8.26
C PHE A 143 10.93 -2.36 -9.32
N LEU A 144 10.29 -1.20 -9.26
CA LEU A 144 10.47 -0.11 -10.23
C LEU A 144 11.61 0.83 -9.85
N TRP A 145 11.81 1.08 -8.55
CA TRP A 145 12.74 2.08 -8.05
C TRP A 145 13.70 1.46 -7.03
N PRO A 146 14.74 0.74 -7.47
CA PRO A 146 15.69 0.10 -6.56
C PRO A 146 16.45 1.09 -5.67
N GLN A 147 16.49 2.38 -6.04
CA GLN A 147 17.07 3.45 -5.22
C GLN A 147 16.27 3.75 -3.94
N THR A 148 15.05 3.22 -3.79
CA THR A 148 14.23 3.36 -2.57
C THR A 148 14.84 2.70 -1.33
N GLY A 149 15.87 1.84 -1.50
CA GLY A 149 16.63 1.29 -0.39
C GLY A 149 15.84 0.43 0.59
N ILE A 150 14.60 0.04 0.25
CA ILE A 150 13.72 -0.77 1.10
C ILE A 150 14.44 -2.06 1.49
N LYS A 151 14.44 -2.36 2.79
CA LYS A 151 15.10 -3.52 3.39
C LYS A 151 14.18 -4.71 3.58
N VAL A 152 12.88 -4.46 3.77
CA VAL A 152 11.86 -5.50 3.88
C VAL A 152 10.49 -4.96 3.51
N ILE A 153 9.65 -5.82 2.93
CA ILE A 153 8.28 -5.49 2.55
C ILE A 153 7.30 -6.39 3.30
N MET A 154 6.27 -5.78 3.90
CA MET A 154 5.10 -6.45 4.48
C MET A 154 3.89 -6.23 3.56
N ALA A 155 3.58 -7.20 2.72
CA ALA A 155 2.57 -7.09 1.67
C ALA A 155 1.38 -8.01 1.95
N GLN A 156 0.22 -7.42 2.27
CA GLN A 156 -0.95 -8.19 2.71
C GLN A 156 -2.02 -8.23 1.60
N TYR A 157 -2.44 -9.44 1.24
CA TYR A 157 -3.49 -9.78 0.27
C TYR A 157 -3.54 -8.83 -0.94
N CYS A 158 -2.43 -8.75 -1.66
CA CYS A 158 -2.20 -7.69 -2.64
C CYS A 158 -3.05 -7.83 -3.91
N ALA A 159 -3.33 -6.69 -4.52
CA ALA A 159 -3.92 -6.61 -5.85
C ALA A 159 -2.85 -6.96 -6.92
N ILE A 160 -2.79 -8.23 -7.32
CA ILE A 160 -1.76 -8.74 -8.25
C ILE A 160 -2.35 -8.89 -9.66
N ASP A 161 -1.68 -8.25 -10.64
CA ASP A 161 -2.02 -8.27 -12.07
C ASP A 161 -3.51 -8.09 -12.35
N THR A 162 -4.07 -7.04 -11.76
CA THR A 162 -5.52 -6.77 -11.81
C THR A 162 -6.02 -6.41 -13.20
N ASP A 163 -5.13 -6.13 -14.14
CA ASP A 163 -5.44 -5.92 -15.55
C ASP A 163 -5.42 -7.22 -16.38
N SER A 164 -4.98 -8.35 -15.80
CA SER A 164 -4.92 -9.63 -16.48
C SER A 164 -6.30 -10.29 -16.58
N PRO A 165 -6.76 -10.68 -17.79
CA PRO A 165 -7.99 -11.45 -17.95
C PRO A 165 -7.97 -12.80 -17.21
N MET A 166 -6.77 -13.33 -16.90
CA MET A 166 -6.60 -14.59 -16.17
C MET A 166 -7.06 -14.46 -14.71
N PHE A 167 -6.74 -13.34 -14.06
CA PHE A 167 -7.00 -13.12 -12.63
C PHE A 167 -8.18 -12.19 -12.36
N SER A 168 -8.54 -11.37 -13.35
CA SER A 168 -9.66 -10.44 -13.29
C SER A 168 -10.50 -10.59 -14.58
N PRO A 169 -11.13 -11.76 -14.79
CA PRO A 169 -11.97 -11.98 -15.95
C PRO A 169 -13.24 -11.12 -15.86
N ARG A 170 -13.70 -10.62 -17.01
CA ARG A 170 -15.03 -10.03 -17.08
C ARG A 170 -16.07 -11.17 -17.13
N PRO A 171 -17.07 -11.20 -16.22
CA PRO A 171 -18.14 -12.19 -16.29
C PRO A 171 -18.87 -12.13 -17.63
N HIS A 172 -19.32 -13.29 -18.13
CA HIS A 172 -20.07 -13.37 -19.38
C HIS A 172 -21.41 -12.62 -19.29
N ASP A 173 -22.10 -12.73 -18.16
CA ASP A 173 -23.35 -12.00 -17.88
C ASP A 173 -23.20 -11.24 -16.56
N PRO A 174 -22.59 -10.04 -16.56
CA PRO A 174 -22.41 -9.25 -15.35
C PRO A 174 -23.76 -8.71 -14.86
N PRO A 175 -23.96 -8.55 -13.54
CA PRO A 175 -25.21 -7.98 -13.01
C PRO A 175 -25.50 -6.61 -13.62
N ARG A 176 -26.57 -6.51 -14.44
CA ARG A 176 -26.85 -5.34 -15.28
C ARG A 176 -26.97 -4.04 -14.48
N ASP A 177 -27.57 -4.10 -13.30
CA ASP A 177 -27.73 -2.92 -12.44
C ASP A 177 -26.38 -2.37 -11.96
N LEU A 178 -25.46 -3.26 -11.58
CA LEU A 178 -24.10 -2.89 -11.16
C LEU A 178 -23.27 -2.41 -12.36
N ASP A 179 -23.33 -3.09 -13.50
CA ASP A 179 -22.60 -2.70 -14.71
C ASP A 179 -23.08 -1.33 -15.24
N GLY A 180 -24.40 -1.10 -15.20
CA GLY A 180 -25.02 0.18 -15.51
C GLY A 180 -24.66 1.27 -14.50
N PHE A 181 -24.56 0.95 -13.21
CA PHE A 181 -24.09 1.87 -12.18
C PHE A 181 -22.65 2.32 -12.46
N VAL A 182 -21.73 1.39 -12.73
CA VAL A 182 -20.33 1.71 -13.09
C VAL A 182 -20.28 2.57 -14.36
N THR A 183 -21.07 2.23 -15.38
CA THR A 183 -21.12 3.01 -16.63
C THR A 183 -21.57 4.45 -16.38
N ARG A 184 -22.65 4.65 -15.60
CA ARG A 184 -23.14 5.99 -15.24
C ARG A 184 -22.12 6.76 -14.40
N TYR A 185 -21.37 6.07 -13.54
CA TYR A 185 -20.29 6.68 -12.76
C TYR A 185 -19.21 7.25 -13.68
N LEU A 186 -18.67 6.40 -14.57
CA LEU A 186 -17.60 6.77 -15.50
C LEU A 186 -18.00 7.94 -16.41
N GLN A 187 -19.26 7.97 -16.89
CA GLN A 187 -19.78 9.06 -17.73
C GLN A 187 -19.89 10.41 -17.02
N ARG A 188 -19.91 10.44 -15.69
CA ARG A 188 -20.02 11.68 -14.89
C ARG A 188 -18.67 12.25 -14.49
N ILE A 189 -17.58 11.52 -14.70
CA ILE A 189 -16.23 12.02 -14.39
C ILE A 189 -15.93 13.22 -15.27
N ARG A 190 -15.63 14.35 -14.64
CA ARG A 190 -15.24 15.56 -15.37
C ARG A 190 -13.79 15.43 -15.83
N PRO A 191 -13.48 15.68 -17.12
CA PRO A 191 -12.10 15.63 -17.60
C PRO A 191 -11.17 16.52 -16.76
N GLY A 192 -10.00 16.00 -16.40
CA GLY A 192 -9.01 16.72 -15.59
C GLY A 192 -9.28 16.71 -14.08
N THR A 193 -10.38 16.12 -13.61
CA THR A 193 -10.61 15.96 -12.16
C THR A 193 -10.05 14.64 -11.65
N PHE A 194 -9.58 14.62 -10.40
CA PHE A 194 -9.11 13.42 -9.71
C PHE A 194 -9.36 13.51 -8.21
N ARG A 195 -9.33 12.35 -7.55
CA ARG A 195 -9.38 12.23 -6.09
C ARG A 195 -8.01 11.79 -5.58
N VAL A 196 -7.61 12.30 -4.42
CA VAL A 196 -6.41 11.86 -3.67
C VAL A 196 -6.76 11.28 -2.31
N SER A 197 -8.03 11.33 -1.92
CA SER A 197 -8.53 10.92 -0.62
C SER A 197 -9.98 10.50 -0.75
N SER A 198 -10.35 9.40 -0.08
CA SER A 198 -11.71 8.90 -0.03
C SER A 198 -11.87 7.97 1.18
N PRO A 199 -12.25 8.52 2.35
CA PRO A 199 -12.34 7.73 3.58
C PRO A 199 -13.44 6.66 3.48
N PHE A 200 -13.19 5.49 4.06
CA PHE A 200 -14.21 4.44 4.14
C PHE A 200 -15.46 4.93 4.91
N PRO A 201 -16.70 4.58 4.48
CA PRO A 201 -17.06 3.71 3.36
C PRO A 201 -17.34 4.44 2.03
N GLU A 202 -16.85 5.67 1.83
CA GLU A 202 -17.07 6.39 0.58
C GLU A 202 -16.57 5.56 -0.62
N TYR A 203 -17.35 5.56 -1.71
CA TYR A 203 -17.06 4.81 -2.93
C TYR A 203 -16.92 3.30 -2.76
N PHE A 204 -17.29 2.73 -1.61
CA PHE A 204 -17.31 1.29 -1.40
C PHE A 204 -18.26 0.58 -2.37
N ASP A 205 -19.43 1.17 -2.65
CA ASP A 205 -20.37 0.64 -3.67
C ASP A 205 -19.76 0.61 -5.07
N LEU A 206 -18.92 1.61 -5.41
CA LEU A 206 -18.19 1.63 -6.67
C LEU A 206 -17.15 0.52 -6.71
N LEU A 207 -16.30 0.42 -5.68
CA LEU A 207 -15.32 -0.65 -5.54
C LEU A 207 -15.99 -2.04 -5.68
N PHE A 208 -17.08 -2.26 -4.96
CA PHE A 208 -17.83 -3.50 -5.03
C PHE A 208 -18.37 -3.77 -6.44
N ALA A 209 -19.04 -2.78 -7.05
CA ALA A 209 -19.65 -2.94 -8.37
C ALA A 209 -18.60 -3.22 -9.46
N VAL A 210 -17.42 -2.59 -9.42
CA VAL A 210 -16.39 -2.79 -10.45
C VAL A 210 -15.75 -4.17 -10.36
N HIS A 211 -15.60 -4.72 -9.16
CA HIS A 211 -15.13 -6.08 -8.95
C HIS A 211 -16.18 -7.11 -9.43
N GLN A 212 -17.45 -6.96 -9.02
CA GLN A 212 -18.53 -7.88 -9.41
C GLN A 212 -18.81 -7.90 -10.92
N THR A 213 -18.52 -6.80 -11.61
CA THR A 213 -18.73 -6.67 -13.06
C THR A 213 -17.48 -6.95 -13.89
N GLY A 214 -16.33 -7.21 -13.24
CA GLY A 214 -15.03 -7.36 -13.89
C GLY A 214 -14.54 -6.10 -14.62
N ARG A 215 -15.16 -4.94 -14.35
CA ARG A 215 -14.78 -3.64 -14.93
C ARG A 215 -13.56 -3.01 -14.28
N PHE A 216 -13.07 -3.58 -13.19
CA PHE A 216 -11.86 -3.09 -12.53
C PHE A 216 -10.66 -3.04 -13.48
N ARG A 217 -10.48 -4.08 -14.32
CA ARG A 217 -9.46 -4.10 -15.38
C ARG A 217 -9.59 -2.92 -16.34
N ASP A 218 -10.82 -2.60 -16.75
CA ASP A 218 -11.07 -1.51 -17.69
C ASP A 218 -10.64 -0.16 -17.10
N MET A 219 -10.68 -0.02 -15.77
CA MET A 219 -10.23 1.18 -15.04
C MET A 219 -8.72 1.25 -14.83
N VAL A 220 -8.10 0.12 -14.49
CA VAL A 220 -6.63 0.04 -14.36
C VAL A 220 -5.96 0.32 -15.72
N GLY A 221 -6.59 -0.12 -16.80
CA GLY A 221 -6.09 0.06 -18.16
C GLY A 221 -5.15 -1.06 -18.58
N THR A 222 -4.67 -0.99 -19.83
CA THR A 222 -3.86 -2.05 -20.46
C THR A 222 -2.42 -1.62 -20.77
N ASP A 223 -2.01 -0.45 -20.31
CA ASP A 223 -0.65 0.08 -20.48
C ASP A 223 0.41 -0.76 -19.75
N GLY A 224 -0.04 -1.69 -18.90
CA GLY A 224 0.80 -2.57 -18.11
C GLY A 224 1.35 -1.89 -16.85
N SER A 225 0.89 -0.66 -16.55
CA SER A 225 1.05 -0.06 -15.23
C SER A 225 0.43 -0.98 -14.20
N LEU A 226 1.06 -1.11 -13.04
CA LEU A 226 0.65 -2.02 -11.96
C LEU A 226 0.76 -3.53 -12.25
N ARG A 227 1.36 -3.98 -13.36
CA ARG A 227 1.72 -5.40 -13.58
C ARG A 227 2.88 -5.83 -12.69
N LEU A 228 2.56 -6.28 -11.48
CA LEU A 228 3.53 -6.68 -10.46
C LEU A 228 4.47 -7.77 -10.95
N ARG A 229 3.96 -8.82 -11.61
CA ARG A 229 4.81 -9.95 -12.05
C ARG A 229 5.84 -9.51 -13.09
N LYS A 230 5.40 -8.73 -14.08
CA LYS A 230 6.28 -8.18 -15.11
C LYS A 230 7.41 -7.35 -14.47
N ASN A 231 7.06 -6.44 -13.56
CA ASN A 231 8.02 -5.52 -12.96
C ASN A 231 8.97 -6.27 -12.01
N MET A 232 8.48 -7.27 -11.27
CA MET A 232 9.27 -8.17 -10.43
C MET A 232 10.33 -8.93 -11.26
N CYS A 233 9.95 -9.50 -12.41
CA CYS A 233 10.88 -10.20 -13.30
C CYS A 233 11.94 -9.28 -13.91
N GLN A 234 11.65 -7.98 -14.04
CA GLN A 234 12.58 -6.97 -14.57
C GLN A 234 13.42 -6.28 -13.48
N ALA A 235 13.03 -6.43 -12.21
CA ALA A 235 13.73 -5.84 -11.09
C ALA A 235 15.17 -6.40 -11.03
N LYS A 236 16.13 -5.53 -10.73
CA LYS A 236 17.54 -5.97 -10.57
C LYS A 236 17.80 -6.67 -9.25
N ALA A 237 17.05 -6.28 -8.22
CA ALA A 237 17.12 -6.84 -6.89
C ALA A 237 15.74 -6.69 -6.24
N VAL A 238 15.38 -7.65 -5.40
CA VAL A 238 14.14 -7.62 -4.63
C VAL A 238 14.49 -7.81 -3.15
N PRO A 239 14.05 -6.91 -2.25
CA PRO A 239 14.30 -7.07 -0.82
C PRO A 239 13.53 -8.26 -0.26
N PRO A 240 13.88 -8.75 0.93
CA PRO A 240 13.05 -9.66 1.70
C PRO A 240 11.57 -9.28 1.71
N ILE A 241 10.69 -10.25 1.50
CA ILE A 241 9.23 -10.01 1.45
C ILE A 241 8.53 -10.97 2.40
N TRP A 242 7.72 -10.41 3.29
CA TRP A 242 6.65 -11.15 3.95
C TRP A 242 5.34 -10.84 3.23
N MET A 243 4.80 -11.86 2.54
CA MET A 243 3.48 -11.83 1.95
C MET A 243 2.50 -12.61 2.80
N SER A 244 1.29 -12.10 2.97
CA SER A 244 0.19 -12.79 3.65
C SER A 244 -1.07 -12.81 2.78
N GLN A 245 -1.83 -13.91 2.76
CA GLN A 245 -2.99 -14.06 1.89
C GLN A 245 -4.04 -14.98 2.52
N GLY A 246 -5.30 -14.53 2.51
CA GLY A 246 -6.45 -15.34 2.89
C GLY A 246 -6.73 -16.42 1.83
N ALA A 247 -6.99 -17.65 2.27
CA ALA A 247 -7.21 -18.80 1.40
C ALA A 247 -8.54 -18.72 0.64
N GLU A 248 -9.54 -18.04 1.20
CA GLU A 248 -10.87 -17.85 0.61
C GLU A 248 -11.10 -16.41 0.12
N ASP A 249 -10.03 -15.65 -0.16
CA ASP A 249 -10.14 -14.30 -0.70
C ASP A 249 -10.83 -14.32 -2.08
N ARG A 250 -11.90 -13.53 -2.20
CA ARG A 250 -12.72 -13.39 -3.41
C ARG A 250 -12.64 -12.00 -4.02
N ILE A 251 -11.88 -11.09 -3.41
CA ILE A 251 -11.67 -9.73 -3.91
C ILE A 251 -10.40 -9.67 -4.75
N VAL A 252 -9.32 -10.27 -4.25
CA VAL A 252 -8.08 -10.47 -5.00
C VAL A 252 -7.81 -11.95 -5.19
N SER A 253 -7.18 -12.29 -6.32
CA SER A 253 -6.94 -13.69 -6.69
C SER A 253 -5.85 -14.31 -5.83
N ARG A 254 -6.22 -15.30 -5.03
CA ARG A 254 -5.29 -16.17 -4.32
C ARG A 254 -4.27 -16.82 -5.28
N LEU A 255 -4.75 -17.31 -6.42
CA LEU A 255 -3.90 -17.94 -7.43
C LEU A 255 -2.85 -16.97 -7.96
N ALA A 256 -3.19 -15.69 -8.14
CA ALA A 256 -2.24 -14.68 -8.57
C ALA A 256 -1.10 -14.48 -7.53
N ALA A 257 -1.42 -14.53 -6.23
CA ALA A 257 -0.42 -14.47 -5.17
C ALA A 257 0.49 -15.71 -5.15
N ASP A 258 -0.08 -16.91 -5.30
CA ASP A 258 0.68 -18.16 -5.40
C ASP A 258 1.66 -18.14 -6.58
N GLU A 259 1.18 -17.69 -7.73
CA GLU A 259 1.98 -17.60 -8.93
C GLU A 259 3.07 -16.51 -8.84
N LEU A 260 2.77 -15.32 -8.29
CA LEU A 260 3.77 -14.28 -8.05
C LEU A 260 4.89 -14.79 -7.13
N VAL A 261 4.56 -15.47 -6.03
CA VAL A 261 5.54 -16.02 -5.09
C VAL A 261 6.39 -17.12 -5.74
N HIS A 262 5.75 -17.99 -6.53
CA HIS A 262 6.46 -19.03 -7.27
C HIS A 262 7.48 -18.44 -8.23
N GLU A 263 7.07 -17.48 -9.06
CA GLU A 263 7.95 -16.82 -10.02
C GLU A 263 9.02 -15.97 -9.35
N LEU A 264 8.69 -15.29 -8.25
CA LEU A 264 9.65 -14.53 -7.46
C LEU A 264 10.79 -15.41 -6.97
N ARG A 265 10.49 -16.62 -6.46
CA ARG A 265 11.51 -17.58 -6.02
C ARG A 265 12.41 -18.09 -7.16
N ILE A 266 11.91 -18.09 -8.40
CA ILE A 266 12.67 -18.49 -9.58
C ILE A 266 13.54 -17.32 -10.09
N ALA A 267 12.94 -16.15 -10.27
CA ALA A 267 13.62 -14.96 -10.80
C ALA A 267 14.63 -14.39 -9.79
N HIS A 268 14.34 -14.48 -8.50
CA HIS A 268 15.14 -13.92 -7.40
C HIS A 268 15.42 -14.99 -6.32
N PRO A 269 16.18 -16.05 -6.63
CA PRO A 269 16.35 -17.20 -5.74
C PRO A 269 17.10 -16.90 -4.44
N LYS A 270 17.76 -15.73 -4.36
CA LYS A 270 18.45 -15.26 -3.15
C LYS A 270 17.57 -14.39 -2.25
N THR A 271 16.41 -13.95 -2.73
CA THR A 271 15.50 -13.10 -1.96
C THR A 271 14.75 -13.97 -0.94
N PRO A 272 14.86 -13.66 0.36
CA PRO A 272 14.04 -14.32 1.38
C PRO A 272 12.56 -13.99 1.18
N VAL A 273 11.71 -15.00 1.13
CA VAL A 273 10.26 -14.83 0.99
C VAL A 273 9.53 -15.68 2.02
N LEU A 274 8.90 -15.02 2.98
CA LEU A 274 7.91 -15.63 3.86
C LEU A 274 6.53 -15.45 3.22
N TYR A 275 5.84 -16.54 2.94
CA TYR A 275 4.49 -16.49 2.37
C TYR A 275 3.51 -17.22 3.28
N SER A 276 2.72 -16.44 4.01
CA SER A 276 1.75 -16.92 5.01
C SER A 276 0.37 -17.04 4.38
N VAL A 277 -0.22 -18.22 4.49
CA VAL A 277 -1.50 -18.58 3.89
C VAL A 277 -2.42 -19.03 4.99
N LEU A 278 -3.49 -18.27 5.24
CA LEU A 278 -4.36 -18.51 6.39
C LEU A 278 -5.81 -18.65 5.94
N PRO A 279 -6.66 -19.39 6.69
CA PRO A 279 -8.10 -19.35 6.50
C PRO A 279 -8.64 -17.92 6.65
N GLY A 280 -9.49 -17.50 5.73
CA GLY A 280 -10.17 -16.21 5.72
C GLY A 280 -10.29 -15.61 4.30
N GLY A 281 -11.21 -14.66 4.18
CA GLY A 281 -11.40 -13.85 2.98
C GLY A 281 -10.45 -12.65 2.90
N HIS A 282 -10.84 -11.64 2.12
CA HIS A 282 -10.11 -10.38 2.08
C HIS A 282 -10.12 -9.69 3.46
N GLY A 283 -8.97 -9.18 3.90
CA GLY A 283 -8.82 -8.62 5.26
C GLY A 283 -8.96 -9.67 6.37
N PHE A 284 -8.53 -10.92 6.10
CA PHE A 284 -8.60 -12.01 7.08
C PHE A 284 -7.91 -11.66 8.39
N ASP A 285 -6.80 -10.92 8.31
CA ASP A 285 -5.90 -10.47 9.37
C ASP A 285 -6.55 -9.56 10.42
N VAL A 286 -7.66 -8.88 10.10
CA VAL A 286 -8.34 -7.92 11.00
C VAL A 286 -8.74 -8.54 12.34
N LYS A 287 -8.97 -9.86 12.38
CA LYS A 287 -9.35 -10.59 13.60
C LYS A 287 -8.21 -11.36 14.25
N HIS A 288 -7.00 -11.29 13.70
CA HIS A 288 -5.86 -12.02 14.22
C HIS A 288 -5.14 -11.25 15.31
N ALA A 289 -4.66 -12.00 16.31
CA ALA A 289 -3.95 -11.45 17.45
C ALA A 289 -2.43 -11.52 17.27
N TRP A 290 -1.70 -10.66 17.99
CA TRP A 290 -0.24 -10.61 17.93
C TRP A 290 0.45 -11.91 18.35
N ASP A 291 -0.12 -12.65 19.29
CA ASP A 291 0.45 -13.87 19.86
C ASP A 291 0.28 -15.10 18.97
N GLU A 292 -0.46 -14.98 17.86
CA GLU A 292 -0.61 -16.06 16.90
C GLU A 292 0.72 -16.40 16.22
N THR A 293 0.93 -17.70 16.00
CA THR A 293 2.20 -18.23 15.51
C THR A 293 2.64 -17.62 14.18
N TRP A 294 1.72 -17.47 13.22
CA TRP A 294 2.05 -16.93 11.91
C TRP A 294 2.42 -15.43 11.96
N VAL A 295 1.81 -14.67 12.89
CA VAL A 295 2.16 -13.27 13.12
C VAL A 295 3.54 -13.18 13.75
N GLN A 296 3.83 -14.00 14.77
CA GLN A 296 5.13 -14.07 15.42
C GLN A 296 6.25 -14.49 14.46
N GLU A 297 5.98 -15.42 13.54
CA GLU A 297 6.91 -15.80 12.46
C GLU A 297 7.17 -14.63 11.51
N GLY A 298 6.13 -13.91 11.12
CA GLY A 298 6.22 -12.71 10.31
C GLY A 298 7.04 -11.60 10.96
N VAL A 299 6.75 -11.30 12.23
CA VAL A 299 7.51 -10.32 13.03
C VAL A 299 8.99 -10.71 13.08
N LYS A 300 9.31 -11.98 13.40
CA LYS A 300 10.70 -12.47 13.41
C LYS A 300 11.37 -12.37 12.05
N PHE A 301 10.62 -12.59 10.96
CA PHE A 301 11.13 -12.41 9.61
C PHE A 301 11.47 -10.94 9.33
N VAL A 302 10.56 -10.02 9.64
CA VAL A 302 10.76 -8.58 9.43
C VAL A 302 11.92 -8.05 10.28
N ASP A 303 11.96 -8.42 11.56
CA ASP A 303 13.00 -8.01 12.52
C ASP A 303 14.41 -8.46 12.13
N ARG A 304 14.54 -9.49 11.29
CA ARG A 304 15.83 -9.94 10.77
C ARG A 304 16.42 -8.99 9.72
N PHE A 305 15.57 -8.24 9.03
CA PHE A 305 15.95 -7.46 7.85
C PHE A 305 15.75 -5.95 8.03
N TRP A 306 15.04 -5.54 9.06
CA TRP A 306 14.79 -4.15 9.45
C TRP A 306 15.25 -3.92 10.88
#